data_AF-A0A968PT60-F1
#
_entry.id   AF-A0A968PT60-F1
#
_cell.length_a   1.000
_cell.length_b   1.000
_cell.length_c   1.000
_cell.angle_alpha   90.00
_cell.angle_beta   90.00
_cell.angle_gamma   90.00
#
_symmetry.space_group_name_H-M   'P 1'
#
loop_
_entity.id
_entity.type
_entity.pdbx_description
1 polymer ?
#
loop_
_entity_poly.entity_id
_entity_poly.type
_entity_poly.pdbx_seq_one_letter_code
_entity_poly.pdbx_strand_id
1 'polypeptide(L)'
;MQPDKAATRLKVRLKQWLKGDRRVWLIATGMAGCVVLLRMFGLLQPAELAAFDQLSRLRPEEAVDSRIVIVGIDEQDLQHIQEWPLTDQKMAELLQKLASYQPKAIGLDIYRDFPVGAGQAKLNHVFETTPNLIGIEKIEDEVSFAVAPPAALGERNQVGFNNVVVDTDGRISDRCCIGRWMGSLTPVLR
;
A
#
# COMPACT_ATOMS: atom_id res chain seq x y z
N MET A 1 26.11 -4.53 -61.17
CA MET A 1 24.68 -4.80 -61.39
C MET A 1 24.32 -6.17 -60.83
N GLN A 2 23.80 -6.26 -59.58
CA GLN A 2 22.97 -7.37 -59.03
C GLN A 2 22.52 -7.19 -57.53
N PRO A 3 22.11 -6.00 -57.04
CA PRO A 3 21.56 -5.88 -55.67
C PRO A 3 20.11 -6.38 -55.53
N ASP A 4 19.35 -6.50 -56.62
CA ASP A 4 17.91 -6.83 -56.59
C ASP A 4 17.65 -8.31 -56.26
N LYS A 5 18.51 -9.22 -56.71
CA LYS A 5 18.35 -10.67 -56.51
C LYS A 5 18.53 -11.08 -55.05
N ALA A 6 19.42 -10.40 -54.31
CA ALA A 6 19.65 -10.67 -52.89
C ALA A 6 18.44 -10.28 -52.04
N ALA A 7 17.90 -9.07 -52.25
CA ALA A 7 16.70 -8.60 -51.56
C ALA A 7 15.48 -9.46 -51.87
N THR A 8 15.35 -9.93 -53.12
CA THR A 8 14.25 -10.79 -53.55
C THR A 8 14.35 -12.18 -52.92
N ARG A 9 15.56 -12.76 -52.84
CA ARG A 9 15.80 -14.03 -52.14
C ARG A 9 15.54 -13.94 -50.64
N LEU A 10 15.88 -12.81 -50.00
CA LEU A 10 15.61 -12.57 -48.59
C LEU A 10 14.10 -12.50 -48.33
N LYS A 11 13.37 -11.74 -49.17
CA LYS A 11 11.90 -11.64 -49.09
C LYS A 11 11.22 -12.98 -49.30
N VAL A 12 11.70 -13.81 -50.22
CA VAL A 12 11.14 -15.16 -50.47
C VAL A 12 11.43 -16.10 -49.29
N ARG A 13 12.65 -16.08 -48.73
CA ARG A 13 12.98 -16.84 -47.51
C ARG A 13 12.17 -16.40 -46.31
N LEU A 14 12.00 -15.09 -46.08
CA LEU A 14 11.18 -14.57 -44.99
C LEU A 14 9.71 -14.94 -45.17
N LYS A 15 9.19 -14.89 -46.40
CA LYS A 15 7.82 -15.28 -46.75
C LYS A 15 7.61 -16.80 -46.66
N GLN A 16 8.64 -17.60 -46.90
CA GLN A 16 8.64 -19.06 -46.68
C GLN A 16 8.76 -19.41 -45.19
N TRP A 17 9.54 -18.64 -44.41
CA TRP A 17 9.63 -18.75 -42.95
C TRP A 17 8.30 -18.38 -42.27
N LEU A 18 7.64 -17.30 -42.72
CA LEU A 18 6.28 -16.92 -42.30
C LEU A 18 5.19 -17.90 -42.77
N LYS A 19 5.37 -18.58 -43.91
CA LYS A 19 4.40 -19.56 -44.43
C LYS A 19 4.58 -20.97 -43.87
N GLY A 20 5.80 -21.36 -43.50
CA GLY A 20 6.14 -22.69 -42.98
C GLY A 20 5.48 -22.99 -41.64
N ASP A 21 5.28 -21.95 -40.83
CA ASP A 21 4.82 -22.08 -39.45
C ASP A 21 3.41 -21.53 -39.23
N ARG A 22 2.60 -21.40 -40.29
CA ARG A 22 1.21 -20.91 -40.18
C ARG A 22 0.39 -21.72 -39.17
N ARG A 23 0.69 -23.02 -39.04
CA ARG A 23 0.10 -23.89 -38.00
C ARG A 23 0.56 -23.49 -36.60
N VAL A 24 1.84 -23.19 -36.42
CA VAL A 24 2.42 -22.74 -35.14
C VAL A 24 1.81 -21.40 -34.73
N TRP A 25 1.69 -20.45 -35.66
CA TRP A 25 1.03 -19.17 -35.40
C TRP A 25 -0.44 -19.32 -35.03
N LEU A 26 -1.19 -20.17 -35.73
CA LEU A 26 -2.59 -20.45 -35.39
C LEU A 26 -2.74 -21.08 -34.00
N ILE A 27 -1.88 -22.04 -33.65
CA ILE A 27 -1.86 -22.66 -32.33
C ILE A 27 -1.47 -21.65 -31.26
N ALA A 28 -0.43 -20.85 -31.48
CA ALA A 28 0.04 -19.84 -30.54
C ALA A 28 -1.02 -18.77 -30.26
N THR A 29 -1.67 -18.23 -31.31
CA THR A 29 -2.76 -17.25 -31.16
C THR A 29 -3.98 -17.89 -30.51
N GLY A 30 -4.33 -19.13 -30.85
CA GLY A 30 -5.42 -19.86 -30.21
C GLY A 30 -5.18 -20.10 -28.72
N MET A 31 -3.96 -20.50 -28.36
CA MET A 31 -3.57 -20.72 -26.97
C MET A 31 -3.53 -19.41 -26.18
N ALA A 32 -2.98 -18.35 -26.76
CA ALA A 32 -2.99 -17.01 -26.16
C ALA A 32 -4.43 -16.53 -25.95
N GLY A 33 -5.31 -16.68 -26.94
CA GLY A 33 -6.73 -16.34 -26.83
C GLY A 33 -7.43 -17.14 -25.73
N CYS A 34 -7.17 -18.45 -25.65
CA CYS A 34 -7.71 -19.30 -24.60
C CYS A 34 -7.26 -18.85 -23.19
N VAL A 35 -5.98 -18.56 -23.00
CA VAL A 35 -5.45 -18.05 -21.73
C VAL A 35 -6.09 -16.71 -21.36
N VAL A 36 -6.24 -15.79 -22.33
CA VAL A 36 -6.91 -14.51 -22.09
C VAL A 36 -8.36 -14.72 -21.66
N LEU A 37 -9.09 -15.63 -22.32
CA LEU A 37 -10.46 -15.96 -21.94
C LEU A 37 -10.53 -16.57 -20.53
N LEU A 38 -9.70 -17.57 -20.23
CA LEU A 38 -9.63 -18.20 -18.90
C LEU A 38 -9.31 -17.18 -17.79
N ARG A 39 -8.43 -16.21 -18.09
CA ARG A 39 -8.11 -15.11 -17.19
C ARG A 39 -9.30 -14.16 -17.01
N MET A 40 -10.04 -13.84 -18.07
CA MET A 40 -11.27 -13.03 -17.98
C MET A 40 -12.35 -13.71 -17.12
N PHE A 41 -12.43 -15.04 -17.15
CA PHE A 41 -13.34 -15.82 -16.30
C PHE A 41 -12.80 -16.08 -14.88
N GLY A 42 -11.61 -15.59 -14.54
CA GLY A 42 -11.01 -15.75 -13.20
C GLY A 42 -10.52 -17.17 -12.87
N LEU A 43 -10.54 -18.11 -13.82
CA LEU A 43 -10.18 -19.52 -13.57
C LEU A 43 -8.70 -19.72 -13.24
N LEU A 44 -7.84 -18.81 -13.71
CA LEU A 44 -6.40 -18.83 -13.42
C LEU A 44 -6.04 -18.13 -12.11
N GLN A 45 -6.98 -17.39 -11.51
CA GLN A 45 -6.72 -16.59 -10.30
C GLN A 45 -6.08 -17.43 -9.18
N PRO A 46 -6.60 -18.60 -8.77
CA PRO A 46 -6.01 -19.36 -7.66
C PRO A 46 -4.55 -19.76 -7.88
N ALA A 47 -4.20 -20.13 -9.12
CA ALA A 47 -2.84 -20.50 -9.48
C ALA A 47 -1.91 -19.29 -9.49
N GLU A 48 -2.39 -18.13 -9.94
CA GLU A 48 -1.66 -16.86 -9.85
C GLU A 48 -1.40 -16.46 -8.40
N LEU A 49 -2.40 -16.61 -7.51
CA LEU A 49 -2.23 -16.33 -6.07
C LEU A 49 -1.18 -17.25 -5.45
N ALA A 50 -1.28 -18.56 -5.69
CA ALA A 50 -0.35 -19.54 -5.14
C ALA A 50 1.10 -19.29 -5.63
N ALA A 51 1.28 -18.96 -6.92
CA ALA A 51 2.58 -18.61 -7.46
C ALA A 51 3.14 -17.33 -6.81
N PHE A 52 2.31 -16.31 -6.60
CA PHE A 52 2.70 -15.08 -5.92
C PHE A 52 3.11 -15.31 -4.47
N ASP A 53 2.34 -16.11 -3.72
CA ASP A 53 2.64 -16.44 -2.32
C ASP A 53 3.96 -17.21 -2.21
N GLN A 54 4.20 -18.14 -3.14
CA GLN A 54 5.44 -18.90 -3.18
C GLN A 54 6.65 -18.03 -3.51
N LEU A 55 6.53 -17.12 -4.48
CA LEU A 55 7.59 -16.17 -4.81
C LEU A 55 7.88 -15.21 -3.66
N SER A 56 6.85 -14.76 -2.94
CA SER A 56 6.99 -13.89 -1.77
C SER A 56 7.69 -14.60 -0.62
N ARG A 57 7.38 -15.88 -0.37
CA ARG A 57 8.06 -16.71 0.63
C ARG A 57 9.52 -17.01 0.30
N LEU A 58 9.85 -17.09 -0.99
CA LEU A 58 11.22 -17.31 -1.45
C LEU A 58 12.06 -16.03 -1.47
N ARG A 59 11.45 -14.87 -1.24
CA ARG A 59 12.17 -13.61 -1.11
C ARG A 59 13.02 -13.64 0.17
N PRO A 60 14.33 -13.31 0.10
CA PRO A 60 15.16 -13.18 1.29
C PRO A 60 14.59 -12.14 2.26
N GLU A 61 14.76 -12.37 3.56
CA GLU A 61 14.43 -11.35 4.56
C GLU A 61 15.25 -10.08 4.31
N GLU A 62 14.56 -8.95 4.22
CA GLU A 62 15.22 -7.65 4.12
C GLU A 62 15.74 -7.23 5.49
N ALA A 63 16.97 -6.71 5.52
CA ALA A 63 17.55 -6.21 6.76
C ALA A 63 16.73 -5.03 7.29
N VAL A 64 16.46 -5.03 8.60
CA VAL A 64 15.76 -3.93 9.26
C VAL A 64 16.58 -2.65 9.09
N ASP A 65 15.95 -1.61 8.54
CA ASP A 65 16.61 -0.33 8.29
C ASP A 65 16.80 0.44 9.60
N SER A 66 18.05 0.72 9.96
CA SER A 66 18.41 1.42 11.20
C SER A 66 17.94 2.88 11.25
N ARG A 67 17.41 3.43 10.15
CA ARG A 67 16.85 4.78 10.08
C ARG A 67 15.40 4.85 10.55
N ILE A 68 14.74 3.70 10.71
CA ILE A 68 13.35 3.60 11.12
C ILE A 68 13.31 3.18 12.58
N VAL A 69 12.59 3.94 13.40
CA VAL A 69 12.39 3.64 14.81
C VAL A 69 10.90 3.45 15.04
N ILE A 70 10.54 2.28 15.57
CA ILE A 70 9.16 1.98 15.97
C ILE A 70 9.08 2.12 17.49
N VAL A 71 8.21 3.01 17.94
CA VAL A 71 7.91 3.18 19.36
C VAL A 71 6.55 2.55 19.61
N GLY A 72 6.57 1.30 20.05
CA GLY A 72 5.37 0.59 20.48
C GLY A 72 5.04 0.91 21.93
N ILE A 73 3.76 0.77 22.29
CA ILE A 73 3.31 0.71 23.68
C ILE A 73 2.84 -0.73 23.88
N ASP A 74 3.54 -1.47 24.73
CA ASP A 74 3.21 -2.86 24.99
C ASP A 74 2.40 -3.04 26.27
N GLU A 75 1.91 -4.27 26.53
CA GLU A 75 1.14 -4.58 27.73
C GLU A 75 1.94 -4.33 29.02
N GLN A 76 3.27 -4.48 28.99
CA GLN A 76 4.11 -4.22 30.16
C GLN A 76 4.16 -2.71 30.46
N ASP A 77 4.24 -1.88 29.43
CA ASP A 77 4.16 -0.42 29.54
C ASP A 77 2.79 -0.02 30.11
N LEU A 78 1.70 -0.63 29.63
CA LEU A 78 0.35 -0.37 30.14
C LEU A 78 0.21 -0.72 31.63
N GLN A 79 0.81 -1.83 32.06
CA GLN A 79 0.82 -2.23 33.47
C GLN A 79 1.62 -1.27 34.36
N HIS A 80 2.68 -0.66 33.83
CA HIS A 80 3.46 0.35 34.55
C HIS A 80 2.76 1.70 34.61
N ILE A 81 2.18 2.13 33.48
CA ILE A 81 1.52 3.42 33.35
C ILE A 81 0.16 3.42 34.07
N GLN A 82 -0.48 2.25 34.20
CA GLN A 82 -1.79 2.02 34.83
C GLN A 82 -2.90 2.94 34.32
N GLU A 83 -2.71 3.52 33.13
CA GLU A 83 -3.57 4.55 32.56
C GLU A 83 -3.60 4.36 31.05
N TRP A 84 -4.78 3.98 30.54
CA TRP A 84 -5.06 3.88 29.13
C TRP A 84 -6.48 4.38 28.87
N PRO A 85 -6.70 5.24 27.86
CA PRO A 85 -5.74 5.77 26.90
C PRO A 85 -4.78 6.81 27.51
N LEU A 86 -3.59 6.98 26.91
CA LEU A 86 -2.63 8.01 27.35
C LEU A 86 -3.27 9.41 27.33
N THR A 87 -2.99 10.23 28.32
CA THR A 87 -3.43 11.63 28.35
C THR A 87 -2.75 12.45 27.26
N ASP A 88 -3.44 13.49 26.78
CA ASP A 88 -2.93 14.37 25.72
C ASP A 88 -1.62 15.07 26.14
N GLN A 89 -1.44 15.34 27.44
CA GLN A 89 -0.19 15.88 27.98
C GLN A 89 1.00 14.93 27.77
N LYS A 90 0.85 13.64 28.13
CA LYS A 90 1.90 12.62 27.95
C LYS A 90 2.20 12.42 26.46
N MET A 91 1.17 12.44 25.62
CA MET A 91 1.32 12.36 24.17
C MET A 91 2.11 13.55 23.61
N ALA A 92 1.79 14.77 24.05
CA ALA A 92 2.49 15.96 23.62
C ALA A 92 3.98 15.93 24.04
N GLU A 93 4.27 15.47 25.26
CA GLU A 93 5.65 15.33 25.75
C GLU A 93 6.44 14.28 24.98
N LEU A 94 5.82 13.14 24.66
CA LEU A 94 6.40 12.10 23.81
C LEU A 94 6.75 12.66 22.42
N LEU A 95 5.78 13.31 21.78
CA LEU A 95 5.97 13.88 20.44
C LEU A 95 7.02 15.00 20.43
N GLN A 96 7.06 15.85 21.44
CA GLN A 96 8.11 16.87 21.59
C GLN A 96 9.50 16.24 21.75
N LYS A 97 9.59 15.18 22.56
CA LYS A 97 10.86 14.44 22.74
C LYS A 97 11.30 13.80 21.43
N LEU A 98 10.40 13.19 20.67
CA LEU A 98 10.72 12.63 19.35
C LEU A 98 11.11 13.72 18.35
N ALA A 99 10.39 14.83 18.31
CA ALA A 99 10.70 15.97 17.45
C ALA A 99 12.08 16.58 17.75
N SER A 100 12.55 16.53 19.00
CA SER A 100 13.88 17.03 19.40
C SER A 100 15.04 16.29 18.71
N TYR A 101 14.83 15.05 18.27
CA TYR A 101 15.81 14.27 17.51
C TYR A 101 15.81 14.59 16.01
N GLN A 102 15.00 15.57 15.56
CA GLN A 102 14.89 16.00 14.17
C GLN A 102 14.63 14.86 13.17
N PRO A 103 13.62 14.00 13.41
CA PRO A 103 13.29 12.93 12.47
C PRO A 103 12.78 13.50 11.15
N LYS A 104 12.98 12.76 10.04
CA LYS A 104 12.47 13.17 8.73
C LYS A 104 10.93 13.18 8.68
N ALA A 105 10.30 12.21 9.34
CA ALA A 105 8.85 12.07 9.45
C ALA A 105 8.49 11.37 10.76
N ILE A 106 7.32 11.68 11.31
CA ILE A 106 6.75 11.04 12.50
C ILE A 106 5.35 10.55 12.12
N GLY A 107 5.12 9.23 12.20
CA GLY A 107 3.79 8.65 12.05
C GLY A 107 3.17 8.38 13.42
N LEU A 108 1.98 8.89 13.68
CA LEU A 108 1.22 8.63 14.90
C LEU A 108 0.09 7.66 14.59
N ASP A 109 0.30 6.38 14.93
CA ASP A 109 -0.68 5.31 14.74
C ASP A 109 -1.60 5.13 15.96
N ILE A 110 -2.12 6.24 16.50
CA ILE A 110 -3.05 6.25 17.64
C ILE A 110 -4.19 7.20 17.30
N TYR A 111 -5.42 6.69 17.34
CA TYR A 111 -6.62 7.50 17.12
C TYR A 111 -6.77 8.58 18.20
N ARG A 112 -7.04 9.81 17.75
CA ARG A 112 -7.18 11.01 18.58
C ARG A 112 -8.26 11.93 18.02
N ASP A 113 -9.47 11.39 17.91
CA ASP A 113 -10.68 12.10 17.46
C ASP A 113 -11.27 13.01 18.55
N PHE A 114 -11.13 12.65 19.83
CA PHE A 114 -11.56 13.46 20.98
C PHE A 114 -10.43 13.70 22.00
N PRO A 115 -10.53 14.76 22.82
CA PRO A 115 -9.57 15.00 23.90
C PRO A 115 -9.57 13.90 24.94
N VAL A 116 -8.38 13.53 25.41
CA VAL A 116 -8.21 12.54 26.48
C VAL A 116 -7.44 13.13 27.65
N GLY A 117 -8.15 13.29 28.77
CA GLY A 117 -7.58 13.80 30.00
C GLY A 117 -7.13 15.26 29.89
N ALA A 118 -6.02 15.60 30.55
CA ALA A 118 -5.45 16.94 30.52
C ALA A 118 -4.42 17.10 29.37
N GLY A 119 -4.27 18.33 28.88
CA GLY A 119 -3.17 18.70 27.97
C GLY A 119 -3.53 18.86 26.49
N GLN A 120 -4.82 18.86 26.14
CA GLN A 120 -5.28 19.03 24.74
C GLN A 120 -4.66 20.24 24.04
N ALA A 121 -4.61 21.40 24.71
CA ALA A 121 -4.02 22.61 24.13
C ALA A 121 -2.53 22.43 23.78
N LYS A 122 -1.78 21.71 24.63
CA LYS A 122 -0.36 21.40 24.40
C LYS A 122 -0.19 20.43 23.22
N LEU A 123 -1.07 19.43 23.12
CA LEU A 123 -1.04 18.47 22.02
C LEU A 123 -1.39 19.12 20.68
N ASN A 124 -2.44 19.94 20.63
CA ASN A 124 -2.80 20.70 19.43
C ASN A 124 -1.66 21.63 18.99
N HIS A 125 -1.01 22.30 19.94
CA HIS A 125 0.16 23.12 19.62
C HIS A 125 1.30 22.30 19.01
N VAL A 126 1.55 21.07 19.49
CA VAL A 126 2.53 20.17 18.89
C VAL A 126 2.11 19.76 17.47
N PHE A 127 0.83 19.47 17.26
CA PHE A 127 0.29 19.15 15.93
C PHE A 127 0.50 20.32 14.95
N GLU A 128 0.24 21.55 15.38
CA GLU A 128 0.42 22.74 14.55
C GLU A 128 1.90 23.05 14.27
N THR A 129 2.77 22.91 15.27
CA THR A 129 4.19 23.29 15.17
C THR A 129 5.08 22.23 14.54
N THR A 130 4.60 20.99 14.38
CA THR A 130 5.39 19.86 13.84
C THR A 130 4.96 19.53 12.41
N PRO A 131 5.60 20.09 11.36
CA PRO A 131 5.17 19.92 9.97
C PRO A 131 5.42 18.52 9.39
N ASN A 132 6.24 17.71 10.04
CA ASN A 132 6.61 16.35 9.64
C ASN A 132 5.83 15.27 10.42
N LEU A 133 4.82 15.66 11.21
CA LEU A 133 3.94 14.74 11.91
C LEU A 133 2.74 14.38 11.02
N ILE A 134 2.43 13.09 10.93
CA ILE A 134 1.31 12.54 10.19
C ILE A 134 0.48 11.69 11.16
N GLY A 135 -0.79 12.03 11.31
CA GLY A 135 -1.75 11.26 12.10
C GLY A 135 -2.48 10.22 11.26
N ILE A 136 -3.35 9.46 11.92
CA ILE A 136 -4.20 8.48 11.25
C ILE A 136 -5.68 8.87 11.31
N GLU A 137 -6.41 8.46 10.28
CA GLU A 137 -7.86 8.34 10.29
C GLU A 137 -8.27 6.91 9.93
N LYS A 138 -9.51 6.57 10.30
CA LYS A 138 -10.14 5.35 9.82
C LYS A 138 -11.28 5.75 8.90
N ILE A 139 -11.18 5.33 7.65
CA ILE A 139 -12.25 5.47 6.66
C ILE A 139 -13.32 4.42 6.98
N GLU A 140 -14.59 4.72 6.77
CA GLU A 140 -15.67 3.75 6.96
C GLU A 140 -15.54 2.60 5.95
N ASP A 141 -15.74 1.36 6.43
CA ASP A 141 -15.83 0.15 5.59
C ASP A 141 -16.98 -0.75 6.05
N GLU A 142 -17.21 -1.85 5.33
CA GLU A 142 -18.34 -2.77 5.61
C GLU A 142 -18.31 -3.37 7.02
N VAL A 143 -17.16 -3.36 7.69
CA VAL A 143 -16.90 -4.07 8.95
C VAL A 143 -16.59 -3.09 10.10
N SER A 144 -16.34 -1.82 9.81
CA SER A 144 -15.85 -0.84 10.77
C SER A 144 -16.35 0.59 10.54
N PHE A 145 -16.68 1.25 11.65
CA PHE A 145 -17.00 2.68 11.67
C PHE A 145 -15.78 3.56 11.37
N ALA A 146 -16.04 4.72 10.76
CA ALA A 146 -15.03 5.75 10.57
C ALA A 146 -14.58 6.36 11.90
N VAL A 147 -13.31 6.75 11.97
CA VAL A 147 -12.72 7.52 13.07
C VAL A 147 -12.06 8.75 12.46
N ALA A 148 -12.53 9.92 12.87
CA ALA A 148 -12.04 11.18 12.36
C ALA A 148 -10.57 11.42 12.77
N PRO A 149 -9.77 12.09 11.94
CA PRO A 149 -8.45 12.52 12.35
C PRO A 149 -8.52 13.61 13.41
N PRO A 150 -7.41 13.88 14.12
CA PRO A 150 -7.29 15.07 14.96
C PRO A 150 -7.52 16.32 14.11
N ALA A 151 -8.41 17.21 14.54
CA ALA A 151 -8.81 18.38 13.76
C ALA A 151 -7.61 19.20 13.25
N ALA A 152 -6.61 19.43 14.10
CA ALA A 152 -5.40 20.19 13.76
C ALA A 152 -4.55 19.53 12.64
N LEU A 153 -4.55 18.20 12.53
CA LEU A 153 -3.85 17.48 11.47
C LEU A 153 -4.69 17.36 10.19
N GLY A 154 -6.00 17.18 10.35
CA GLY A 154 -6.96 17.14 9.24
C GLY A 154 -6.96 18.42 8.42
N GLU A 155 -6.99 19.59 9.08
CA GLU A 155 -6.94 20.90 8.41
C GLU A 155 -5.66 21.13 7.59
N ARG A 156 -4.58 20.41 7.92
CA ARG A 156 -3.27 20.54 7.26
C ARG A 156 -2.98 19.45 6.24
N ASN A 157 -3.95 18.56 5.97
CA ASN A 157 -3.76 17.36 5.14
C ASN A 157 -2.58 16.49 5.63
N GLN A 158 -2.37 16.41 6.95
CA GLN A 158 -1.32 15.61 7.59
C GLN A 158 -1.89 14.32 8.18
N VAL A 159 -2.69 13.62 7.38
CA VAL A 159 -3.45 12.43 7.80
C VAL A 159 -3.25 11.31 6.79
N GLY A 160 -2.94 10.12 7.28
CA GLY A 160 -2.99 8.87 6.53
C GLY A 160 -4.16 7.98 6.97
N PHE A 161 -4.58 7.05 6.15
CA PHE A 161 -5.61 6.08 6.51
C PHE A 161 -4.97 4.82 7.11
N ASN A 162 -5.54 4.27 8.18
CA ASN A 162 -5.16 2.97 8.76
C ASN A 162 -6.25 1.90 8.51
N ASN A 163 -6.78 1.86 7.29
CA ASN A 163 -7.75 0.84 6.90
C ASN A 163 -7.04 -0.42 6.42
N VAL A 164 -7.37 -1.54 7.05
CA VAL A 164 -7.07 -2.87 6.54
C VAL A 164 -8.32 -3.37 5.84
N VAL A 165 -8.28 -3.50 4.52
CA VAL A 165 -9.39 -4.11 3.77
C VAL A 165 -9.30 -5.61 3.95
N VAL A 166 -10.35 -6.19 4.52
CA VAL A 166 -10.50 -7.64 4.66
C VAL A 166 -11.02 -8.19 3.32
N ASP A 167 -10.35 -9.19 2.75
CA ASP A 167 -10.82 -9.82 1.51
C ASP A 167 -12.09 -10.65 1.79
N THR A 168 -12.81 -10.97 0.73
CA THR A 168 -14.09 -11.71 0.72
C THR A 168 -14.01 -13.07 1.42
N ASP A 169 -12.80 -13.62 1.58
CA ASP A 169 -12.51 -14.88 2.26
C ASP A 169 -12.15 -14.72 3.75
N GLY A 170 -12.23 -13.50 4.28
CA GLY A 170 -11.92 -13.17 5.67
C GLY A 170 -10.41 -13.11 5.98
N ARG A 171 -9.55 -13.24 4.97
CA ARG A 171 -8.09 -13.13 5.15
C ARG A 171 -7.64 -11.69 4.95
N ILE A 172 -6.72 -11.26 5.80
CA ILE A 172 -5.97 -10.03 5.59
C ILE A 172 -4.94 -10.33 4.50
N SER A 173 -5.10 -9.73 3.33
CA SER A 173 -4.17 -9.91 2.20
C SER A 173 -3.47 -8.59 1.88
N ASP A 174 -2.14 -8.61 1.80
CA ASP A 174 -1.29 -7.49 1.38
C ASP A 174 -1.65 -6.91 -0.01
N ARG A 175 -2.51 -7.62 -0.75
CA ARG A 175 -3.01 -7.28 -2.07
C ARG A 175 -3.83 -5.98 -2.10
N CYS A 176 -4.48 -5.60 -1.00
CA CYS A 176 -5.41 -4.48 -1.06
C CYS A 176 -4.74 -3.09 -1.05
N CYS A 177 -3.56 -2.96 -0.44
CA CYS A 177 -2.84 -1.69 -0.41
C CYS A 177 -2.44 -1.22 -1.82
N ILE A 178 -2.23 -2.14 -2.76
CA ILE A 178 -1.87 -1.82 -4.16
C ILE A 178 -3.10 -1.45 -4.99
N GLY A 179 -4.23 -2.15 -4.79
CA GLY A 179 -5.45 -1.96 -5.59
C GLY A 179 -6.12 -0.61 -5.36
N ARG A 180 -6.11 -0.10 -4.11
CA ARG A 180 -6.78 1.17 -3.78
C ARG A 180 -5.90 2.41 -3.96
N TRP A 181 -4.57 2.26 -3.97
CA TRP A 181 -3.64 3.35 -4.28
C TRP A 181 -3.87 3.93 -5.70
N MET A 182 -4.38 3.12 -6.63
CA MET A 182 -4.73 3.57 -7.98
C MET A 182 -6.13 4.20 -8.07
N GLY A 183 -7.00 3.96 -7.08
CA GLY A 183 -8.35 4.54 -7.00
C GLY A 183 -8.41 5.93 -6.34
N SER A 184 -7.40 6.31 -5.56
CA SER A 184 -7.33 7.65 -4.94
C SER A 184 -6.81 8.75 -5.89
N LEU A 185 -6.43 8.40 -7.13
CA LEU A 185 -6.03 9.36 -8.17
C LEU A 185 -7.21 9.92 -8.98
N THR A 186 -8.46 9.54 -8.69
CA THR A 186 -9.62 10.25 -9.26
C THR A 186 -9.82 11.56 -8.51
N PRO A 187 -9.63 12.73 -9.16
CA PRO A 187 -9.88 14.00 -8.52
C PRO A 187 -11.37 14.12 -8.23
N VAL A 188 -11.68 14.52 -6.99
CA VAL A 188 -13.01 14.98 -6.59
C VAL A 188 -13.35 16.20 -7.45
N LEU A 189 -14.07 15.96 -8.54
CA LEU A 189 -14.89 16.95 -9.22
C LEU A 189 -16.34 16.72 -8.79
N ARG A 190 -16.70 17.24 -7.61
CA ARG A 190 -17.94 17.99 -7.41
C ARG A 190 -17.94 18.72 -6.08
#